data_AF-A0AAV3GGD4-F1
#
_entry.id   AF-A0AAV3GGD4-F1
#
_cell.length_a   1.000
_cell.length_b   1.000
_cell.length_c   1.000
_cell.angle_alpha   90.00
_cell.angle_beta   90.00
_cell.angle_gamma   90.00
#
_symmetry.space_group_name_H-M   'P 1'
#
loop_
_entity.id
_entity.type
_entity.pdbx_description
1 polymer ?
#
loop_
_entity_poly.entity_id
_entity_poly.type
_entity_poly.pdbx_seq_one_letter_code
_entity_poly.pdbx_strand_id
1 'polypeptide(L)'
;FDTSQVTNMSNMFDGCRGLQTLDVSKFDTSKVTGMIYMFRDCSGLQTLDVTKFNTSQVTYMWNMFSGCRGLQTLDLSNFDTSQVTNTDEMFDNCDALKKITLGAKSIFGTKTNTNLPSIADTSLYTGRWIGVNTSNTYSDSNTFMSNYDGSVPDTYVWEKASVLNSTLEPSSVRVHSESEVEWTWKITNSSSKSAENVYSDITLPEGLKIDKNSVKKNNLPVSVDDINGMNNLGTLSSNETVTFTFKTIVSGKPDKWLELMGKVTWEDNGIRTVNSSNKVKIIDEEQKDKGNQTNDLELLSVPVGFRYGILNKSNTPQTIHLNARNYQTHTNVVTDGFYTRLRDDRTKDNGWKLTAQLSDFSDETNSTVLTNSGIALKMENMKIESIKNRDSPQESIDQNPTGTPSTVSTNETLISGQAAKTLINAQANEGHGTWQLRIPFDKVSLTVPANTGEINKNYTATLTWSLDDTP
;
A
#
# COMPACT_ATOMS: atom_id res chain seq x y z
N PHE A 1 -30.31 -46.46 25.58
CA PHE A 1 -31.52 -46.22 26.38
C PHE A 1 -32.72 -46.50 25.50
N ASP A 2 -33.77 -47.11 26.03
CA ASP A 2 -35.08 -47.14 25.36
C ASP A 2 -35.87 -45.92 25.85
N THR A 3 -36.15 -44.98 24.94
CA THR A 3 -36.90 -43.75 25.25
C THR A 3 -38.32 -43.76 24.68
N SER A 4 -38.80 -44.90 24.14
CA SER A 4 -40.07 -44.99 23.39
C SER A 4 -41.33 -44.66 24.21
N GLN A 5 -41.22 -44.63 25.54
CA GLN A 5 -42.31 -44.26 26.45
C GLN A 5 -42.08 -42.91 27.15
N VAL A 6 -40.96 -42.23 26.88
CA VAL A 6 -40.66 -40.95 27.52
C VAL A 6 -41.57 -39.86 26.94
N THR A 7 -42.30 -39.17 27.81
CA THR A 7 -43.19 -38.07 27.42
C THR A 7 -42.62 -36.69 27.75
N ASN A 8 -41.60 -36.60 28.60
CA ASN A 8 -40.98 -35.34 29.00
C ASN A 8 -39.45 -35.49 29.06
N MET A 9 -38.73 -34.73 28.23
CA MET A 9 -37.27 -34.66 28.19
C MET A 9 -36.74 -33.28 28.63
N SER A 10 -37.58 -32.50 29.32
CA SER A 10 -37.20 -31.16 29.79
C SER A 10 -36.00 -31.24 30.75
N ASN A 11 -35.05 -30.32 30.62
CA ASN A 11 -33.83 -30.20 31.40
C ASN A 11 -32.87 -31.41 31.34
N MET A 12 -33.01 -32.34 30.40
CA MET A 12 -32.24 -33.60 30.40
C MET A 12 -30.72 -33.41 30.40
N PHE A 13 -30.22 -32.37 29.72
CA PHE A 13 -28.79 -31.99 29.69
C PHE A 13 -28.56 -30.55 30.15
N ASP A 14 -29.52 -29.95 30.85
CA ASP A 14 -29.41 -28.57 31.32
C ASP A 14 -28.16 -28.37 32.20
N GLY A 15 -27.42 -27.29 31.94
CA GLY A 15 -26.22 -26.93 32.70
C GLY A 15 -25.01 -27.81 32.42
N CYS A 16 -25.04 -28.71 31.44
CA CYS A 16 -23.91 -29.58 31.07
C CYS A 16 -22.80 -28.81 30.32
N ARG A 17 -22.22 -27.78 30.96
CA ARG A 17 -21.27 -26.82 30.37
C ARG A 17 -19.98 -27.46 29.82
N GLY A 18 -19.57 -28.61 30.36
CA GLY A 18 -18.40 -29.36 29.92
C GLY A 18 -18.66 -30.38 28.80
N LEU A 19 -19.91 -30.55 28.37
CA LEU A 19 -20.30 -31.51 27.35
C LEU A 19 -19.87 -31.00 25.96
N GLN A 20 -18.89 -31.66 25.34
CA GLN A 20 -18.37 -31.25 24.02
C GLN A 20 -19.08 -31.94 22.85
N THR A 21 -19.48 -33.19 23.07
CA THR A 21 -20.15 -34.04 22.09
C THR A 21 -21.30 -34.78 22.77
N LEU A 22 -22.41 -34.96 22.06
CA LEU A 22 -23.54 -35.73 22.55
C LEU A 22 -24.19 -36.50 21.40
N ASP A 23 -24.30 -37.82 21.57
CA ASP A 23 -25.04 -38.68 20.64
C ASP A 23 -26.48 -38.90 21.15
N VAL A 24 -27.44 -38.29 20.44
CA VAL A 24 -28.89 -38.47 20.68
C VAL A 24 -29.57 -39.24 19.54
N SER A 25 -28.81 -39.86 18.63
CA SER A 25 -29.33 -40.49 17.41
C SER A 25 -30.31 -41.66 17.67
N LYS A 26 -30.23 -42.27 18.85
CA LYS A 26 -31.07 -43.41 19.27
C LYS A 26 -32.27 -42.99 20.12
N PHE A 27 -32.49 -41.70 20.33
CA PHE A 27 -33.66 -41.25 21.09
C PHE A 27 -34.91 -41.36 20.21
N ASP A 28 -35.86 -42.17 20.66
CA ASP A 28 -37.24 -42.09 20.20
C ASP A 28 -37.92 -40.93 20.96
N THR A 29 -38.25 -39.86 20.24
CA THR A 29 -38.96 -38.70 20.78
C THR A 29 -40.42 -38.62 20.33
N SER A 30 -40.96 -39.67 19.70
CA SER A 30 -42.28 -39.66 19.06
C SER A 30 -43.45 -39.41 20.02
N LYS A 31 -43.26 -39.67 21.33
CA LYS A 31 -44.24 -39.43 22.39
C LYS A 31 -43.90 -38.22 23.29
N VAL A 32 -42.80 -37.52 23.04
CA VAL A 32 -42.35 -36.42 23.88
C VAL A 32 -43.22 -35.19 23.63
N THR A 33 -43.76 -34.63 24.70
CA THR A 33 -44.57 -33.39 24.68
C THR A 33 -43.82 -32.18 25.25
N GLY A 34 -42.81 -32.40 26.10
CA GLY A 34 -42.00 -31.33 26.70
C GLY A 34 -40.49 -31.50 26.45
N MET A 35 -39.86 -30.47 25.90
CA MET A 35 -38.40 -30.38 25.64
C MET A 35 -37.80 -29.08 26.20
N ILE A 36 -38.44 -28.48 27.21
CA ILE A 36 -38.02 -27.20 27.78
C ILE A 36 -36.61 -27.33 28.36
N TYR A 37 -35.73 -26.37 28.10
CA TYR A 37 -34.36 -26.35 28.65
C TYR A 37 -33.52 -27.60 28.35
N MET A 38 -33.91 -28.47 27.39
CA MET A 38 -33.29 -29.78 27.22
C MET A 38 -31.76 -29.73 27.06
N PHE A 39 -31.23 -28.71 26.39
CA PHE A 39 -29.80 -28.46 26.19
C PHE A 39 -29.36 -27.09 26.72
N ARG A 40 -30.15 -26.46 27.62
CA ARG A 40 -29.80 -25.14 28.13
C ARG A 40 -28.43 -25.16 28.80
N ASP A 41 -27.65 -24.09 28.63
CA ASP A 41 -26.30 -23.92 29.21
C ASP A 41 -25.30 -25.03 28.83
N CYS A 42 -25.52 -25.78 27.75
CA CYS A 42 -24.54 -26.71 27.19
C CYS A 42 -23.43 -25.97 26.41
N SER A 43 -22.74 -25.02 27.06
CA SER A 43 -21.80 -24.09 26.43
C SER A 43 -20.60 -24.75 25.74
N GLY A 44 -20.26 -25.99 26.11
CA GLY A 44 -19.18 -26.77 25.49
C GLY A 44 -19.55 -27.45 24.18
N LEU A 45 -20.85 -27.60 23.87
CA LEU A 45 -21.31 -28.29 22.67
C LEU A 45 -20.99 -27.44 21.44
N GLN A 46 -20.25 -28.00 20.49
CA GLN A 46 -19.93 -27.33 19.22
C GLN A 46 -20.90 -27.70 18.10
N THR A 47 -21.38 -28.94 18.12
CA THR A 47 -22.34 -29.51 17.18
C THR A 47 -23.31 -30.41 17.95
N LEU A 48 -24.52 -30.54 17.42
CA LEU A 48 -25.54 -31.44 17.95
C LEU A 48 -26.43 -31.91 16.80
N ASP A 49 -26.52 -33.22 16.61
CA ASP A 49 -27.42 -33.82 15.61
C ASP A 49 -28.78 -34.13 16.24
N VAL A 50 -29.77 -33.27 15.98
CA VAL A 50 -31.17 -33.46 16.38
C VAL A 50 -32.06 -33.86 15.20
N THR A 51 -31.48 -34.24 14.05
CA THR A 51 -32.24 -34.50 12.82
C THR A 51 -33.19 -35.69 12.95
N LYS A 52 -32.97 -36.58 13.92
CA LYS A 52 -33.85 -37.73 14.21
C LYS A 52 -34.99 -37.43 15.17
N PHE A 53 -35.06 -36.22 15.74
CA PHE A 53 -36.12 -35.87 16.66
C PHE A 53 -37.45 -35.72 15.90
N ASN A 54 -38.46 -36.45 16.34
CA ASN A 54 -39.85 -36.19 16.00
C ASN A 54 -40.41 -35.21 17.04
N THR A 55 -40.74 -33.99 16.63
CA THR A 55 -41.31 -32.95 17.51
C THR A 55 -42.79 -32.68 17.27
N SER A 56 -43.48 -33.50 16.46
CA SER A 56 -44.88 -33.28 16.08
C SER A 56 -45.89 -33.29 17.23
N GLN A 57 -45.52 -33.84 18.39
CA GLN A 57 -46.31 -33.87 19.63
C GLN A 57 -45.81 -32.87 20.69
N VAL A 58 -44.72 -32.15 20.43
CA VAL A 58 -44.12 -31.22 21.39
C VAL A 58 -44.97 -29.95 21.48
N THR A 59 -45.37 -29.60 22.69
CA THR A 59 -46.15 -28.38 22.99
C THR A 59 -45.31 -27.31 23.68
N TYR A 60 -44.22 -27.70 24.35
CA TYR A 60 -43.33 -26.81 25.12
C TYR A 60 -41.85 -27.00 24.76
N MET A 61 -41.20 -25.95 24.25
CA MET A 61 -39.79 -25.99 23.82
C MET A 61 -38.99 -24.69 24.04
N TRP A 62 -39.48 -23.76 24.83
CA TRP A 62 -38.75 -22.51 25.10
C TRP A 62 -37.37 -22.79 25.72
N ASN A 63 -36.42 -21.90 25.44
CA ASN A 63 -35.04 -21.97 25.92
C ASN A 63 -34.32 -23.33 25.67
N MET A 64 -34.76 -24.14 24.70
CA MET A 64 -34.20 -25.50 24.48
C MET A 64 -32.69 -25.50 24.24
N PHE A 65 -32.17 -24.49 23.55
CA PHE A 65 -30.73 -24.32 23.25
C PHE A 65 -30.13 -23.08 23.91
N SER A 66 -30.87 -22.37 24.78
CA SER A 66 -30.39 -21.15 25.44
C SER A 66 -29.05 -21.38 26.14
N GLY A 67 -28.07 -20.49 25.97
CA GLY A 67 -26.74 -20.62 26.56
C GLY A 67 -25.81 -21.65 25.90
N CYS A 68 -26.18 -22.25 24.76
CA CYS A 68 -25.28 -23.09 23.94
C CYS A 68 -24.23 -22.25 23.19
N ARG A 69 -23.41 -21.49 23.93
CA ARG A 69 -22.44 -20.52 23.38
C ARG A 69 -21.43 -21.09 22.39
N GLY A 70 -21.12 -22.38 22.47
CA GLY A 70 -20.20 -23.07 21.56
C GLY A 70 -20.85 -23.59 20.28
N LEU A 71 -22.19 -23.67 20.21
CA LEU A 71 -22.90 -24.38 19.15
C LEU A 71 -22.85 -23.59 17.85
N GLN A 72 -22.21 -24.14 16.82
CA GLN A 72 -21.93 -23.40 15.58
C GLN A 72 -22.98 -23.61 14.50
N THR A 73 -23.57 -24.80 14.48
CA THR A 73 -24.50 -25.24 13.45
C THR A 73 -25.62 -26.05 14.07
N LEU A 74 -26.84 -25.86 13.58
CA LEU A 74 -27.99 -26.64 14.04
C LEU A 74 -28.95 -26.94 12.88
N ASP A 75 -29.27 -28.22 12.69
CA ASP A 75 -30.25 -28.64 11.69
C ASP A 75 -31.59 -28.97 12.36
N LEU A 76 -32.57 -28.12 12.11
CA LEU A 76 -33.94 -28.23 12.61
C LEU A 76 -34.93 -28.57 11.49
N SER A 77 -34.46 -29.01 10.33
CA SER A 77 -35.31 -29.26 9.15
C SER A 77 -36.50 -30.19 9.41
N ASN A 78 -36.34 -31.16 10.32
CA ASN A 78 -37.39 -32.12 10.69
C ASN A 78 -38.28 -31.64 11.85
N PHE A 79 -38.02 -30.47 12.43
CA PHE A 79 -38.84 -29.96 13.52
C PHE A 79 -40.21 -29.52 12.99
N ASP A 80 -41.27 -30.06 13.60
CA ASP A 80 -42.66 -29.63 13.44
C ASP A 80 -43.07 -28.81 14.67
N THR A 81 -43.17 -27.50 14.52
CA THR A 81 -43.54 -26.56 15.61
C THR A 81 -45.02 -26.19 15.60
N SER A 82 -45.85 -26.91 14.83
CA SER A 82 -47.27 -26.59 14.67
C SER A 82 -48.04 -26.59 15.99
N GLN A 83 -47.74 -27.54 16.89
CA GLN A 83 -48.36 -27.69 18.21
C GLN A 83 -47.66 -26.90 19.33
N VAL A 84 -46.51 -26.30 19.05
CA VAL A 84 -45.73 -25.55 20.04
C VAL A 84 -46.41 -24.23 20.35
N THR A 85 -46.54 -23.89 21.63
CA THR A 85 -47.21 -22.65 22.06
C THR A 85 -46.26 -21.51 22.39
N ASN A 86 -45.00 -21.81 22.73
CA ASN A 86 -43.99 -20.84 23.11
C ASN A 86 -42.58 -21.35 22.72
N THR A 87 -41.80 -20.48 22.06
CA THR A 87 -40.41 -20.66 21.61
C THR A 87 -39.48 -19.54 22.11
N ASP A 88 -39.88 -18.81 23.16
CA ASP A 88 -39.11 -17.72 23.76
C ASP A 88 -37.69 -18.18 24.12
N GLU A 89 -36.73 -17.30 23.81
CA GLU A 89 -35.32 -17.42 24.16
C GLU A 89 -34.69 -18.75 23.71
N MET A 90 -35.28 -19.43 22.71
CA MET A 90 -34.83 -20.75 22.28
C MET A 90 -33.34 -20.79 21.92
N PHE A 91 -32.81 -19.71 21.33
CA PHE A 91 -31.41 -19.56 20.94
C PHE A 91 -30.69 -18.43 21.69
N ASP A 92 -31.26 -17.96 22.79
CA ASP A 92 -30.66 -16.88 23.57
C ASP A 92 -29.22 -17.25 24.00
N ASN A 93 -28.27 -16.33 23.91
CA ASN A 93 -26.85 -16.58 24.19
C ASN A 93 -26.20 -17.72 23.35
N CYS A 94 -26.69 -18.07 22.16
CA CYS A 94 -26.04 -19.01 21.24
C CYS A 94 -24.99 -18.33 20.34
N ASP A 95 -24.07 -17.56 20.90
CA ASP A 95 -23.24 -16.57 20.17
C ASP A 95 -22.42 -17.13 18.98
N ALA A 96 -22.10 -18.43 18.98
CA ALA A 96 -21.35 -19.08 17.90
C ALA A 96 -22.24 -19.61 16.75
N LEU A 97 -23.57 -19.57 16.86
CA LEU A 97 -24.49 -20.17 15.89
C LEU A 97 -24.55 -19.32 14.62
N LYS A 98 -23.85 -19.80 13.58
CA LYS A 98 -23.71 -19.11 12.27
C LYS A 98 -24.45 -19.81 11.13
N LYS A 99 -25.00 -20.99 11.38
CA LYS A 99 -25.69 -21.83 10.41
C LYS A 99 -26.88 -22.52 11.05
N ILE A 100 -28.06 -22.33 10.48
CA ILE A 100 -29.28 -23.01 10.91
C ILE A 100 -30.03 -23.56 9.70
N THR A 101 -30.47 -24.81 9.75
CA THR A 101 -31.30 -25.40 8.69
C THR A 101 -32.74 -25.48 9.17
N LEU A 102 -33.66 -24.92 8.40
CA LEU A 102 -35.08 -24.83 8.73
C LEU A 102 -35.92 -25.54 7.67
N GLY A 103 -36.91 -26.30 8.12
CA GLY A 103 -37.89 -26.99 7.29
C GLY A 103 -39.17 -26.18 7.13
N ALA A 104 -40.10 -26.68 6.31
CA ALA A 104 -41.38 -26.02 6.06
C ALA A 104 -42.26 -25.89 7.31
N LYS A 105 -42.01 -26.72 8.34
CA LYS A 105 -42.75 -26.72 9.60
C LYS A 105 -41.94 -26.20 10.80
N SER A 106 -40.70 -25.75 10.57
CA SER A 106 -39.79 -25.27 11.61
C SER A 106 -39.99 -23.78 11.84
N ILE A 107 -41.23 -23.39 12.17
CA ILE A 107 -41.66 -22.00 12.24
C ILE A 107 -41.63 -21.54 13.71
N PHE A 108 -40.71 -20.63 14.05
CA PHE A 108 -40.47 -20.25 15.44
C PHE A 108 -40.95 -18.82 15.80
N GLY A 109 -40.82 -17.82 14.91
CA GLY A 109 -41.01 -16.41 15.28
C GLY A 109 -42.40 -15.81 15.06
N THR A 110 -43.40 -16.61 14.68
CA THR A 110 -44.81 -16.15 14.68
C THR A 110 -45.44 -16.15 16.07
N LYS A 111 -44.75 -16.70 17.08
CA LYS A 111 -45.32 -16.96 18.41
C LYS A 111 -44.62 -16.19 19.55
N THR A 112 -43.31 -15.89 19.44
CA THR A 112 -42.46 -15.46 20.59
C THR A 112 -41.06 -14.94 20.16
N ASN A 113 -40.29 -14.36 21.10
CA ASN A 113 -38.92 -13.84 20.86
C ASN A 113 -37.89 -14.97 20.92
N THR A 114 -37.53 -15.56 19.78
CA THR A 114 -36.66 -16.76 19.72
C THR A 114 -35.17 -16.50 19.94
N ASN A 115 -34.75 -15.22 19.89
CA ASN A 115 -33.39 -14.71 20.15
C ASN A 115 -32.26 -15.42 19.39
N LEU A 116 -32.40 -15.56 18.07
CA LEU A 116 -31.28 -15.98 17.22
C LEU A 116 -30.12 -14.95 17.30
N PRO A 117 -28.84 -15.35 17.33
CA PRO A 117 -27.73 -14.44 17.59
C PRO A 117 -27.67 -13.28 16.61
N SER A 118 -27.43 -12.06 17.11
CA SER A 118 -27.24 -10.89 16.25
C SER A 118 -25.96 -11.02 15.41
N ILE A 119 -26.04 -10.65 14.14
CA ILE A 119 -24.88 -10.63 13.24
C ILE A 119 -24.36 -9.18 13.17
N ALA A 120 -23.11 -8.97 13.53
CA ALA A 120 -22.46 -7.67 13.32
C ALA A 120 -22.04 -7.51 11.84
N ASP A 121 -22.26 -6.32 11.28
CA ASP A 121 -21.61 -5.93 10.02
C ASP A 121 -20.12 -5.70 10.28
N THR A 122 -19.30 -6.51 9.63
CA THR A 122 -17.84 -6.57 9.82
C THR A 122 -17.16 -6.68 8.46
N SER A 123 -15.82 -6.73 8.44
CA SER A 123 -15.09 -7.02 7.19
C SER A 123 -15.35 -8.42 6.62
N LEU A 124 -15.92 -9.34 7.41
CA LEU A 124 -16.16 -10.74 7.01
C LEU A 124 -17.63 -11.03 6.72
N TYR A 125 -18.57 -10.28 7.30
CA TYR A 125 -20.00 -10.57 7.24
C TYR A 125 -20.80 -9.28 7.08
N THR A 126 -21.94 -9.37 6.39
CA THR A 126 -22.78 -8.22 6.07
C THR A 126 -23.79 -7.85 7.16
N GLY A 127 -23.92 -8.67 8.19
CA GLY A 127 -25.02 -8.56 9.17
C GLY A 127 -26.30 -9.33 8.77
N ARG A 128 -26.34 -9.95 7.58
CA ARG A 128 -27.52 -10.65 7.06
C ARG A 128 -27.44 -12.16 7.20
N TRP A 129 -28.61 -12.80 7.19
CA TRP A 129 -28.73 -14.22 6.89
C TRP A 129 -28.99 -14.43 5.40
N ILE A 130 -28.42 -15.48 4.82
CA ILE A 130 -28.66 -15.90 3.44
C ILE A 130 -28.91 -17.41 3.35
N GLY A 131 -29.93 -17.80 2.59
CA GLY A 131 -30.21 -19.19 2.23
C GLY A 131 -29.19 -19.70 1.21
N VAL A 132 -28.52 -20.81 1.53
CA VAL A 132 -27.44 -21.38 0.71
C VAL A 132 -27.93 -21.83 -0.67
N ASN A 133 -29.17 -22.34 -0.77
CA ASN A 133 -29.70 -22.87 -2.02
C ASN A 133 -30.70 -21.92 -2.69
N THR A 134 -31.40 -21.12 -1.89
CA THR A 134 -32.48 -20.24 -2.33
C THR A 134 -32.03 -18.80 -2.56
N SER A 135 -30.87 -18.41 -2.02
CA SER A 135 -30.40 -17.03 -1.95
C SER A 135 -31.38 -16.07 -1.27
N ASN A 136 -32.38 -16.58 -0.54
CA ASN A 136 -33.30 -15.77 0.23
C ASN A 136 -32.54 -15.09 1.38
N THR A 137 -32.75 -13.79 1.59
CA THR A 137 -32.00 -13.01 2.57
C THR A 137 -32.88 -12.39 3.64
N TYR A 138 -32.32 -12.21 4.82
CA TYR A 138 -32.94 -11.49 5.93
C TYR A 138 -31.95 -10.47 6.50
N SER A 139 -32.43 -9.25 6.76
CA SER A 139 -31.60 -8.11 7.17
C SER A 139 -30.86 -8.32 8.48
N ASP A 140 -31.44 -9.11 9.38
CA ASP A 140 -30.96 -9.39 10.72
C ASP A 140 -31.71 -10.62 11.28
N SER A 141 -31.30 -11.09 12.45
CA SER A 141 -31.82 -12.29 13.09
C SER A 141 -33.27 -12.18 13.58
N ASN A 142 -33.71 -10.99 14.00
CA ASN A 142 -35.09 -10.78 14.44
C ASN A 142 -36.02 -10.80 13.24
N THR A 143 -35.68 -10.04 12.20
CA THR A 143 -36.40 -10.05 10.92
C THR A 143 -36.45 -11.45 10.30
N PHE A 144 -35.36 -12.22 10.39
CA PHE A 144 -35.35 -13.61 9.96
C PHE A 144 -36.39 -14.44 10.70
N MET A 145 -36.34 -14.45 12.04
CA MET A 145 -37.22 -15.32 12.83
C MET A 145 -38.70 -14.89 12.72
N SER A 146 -39.00 -13.59 12.71
CA SER A 146 -40.38 -13.09 12.61
C SER A 146 -41.01 -13.34 11.24
N ASN A 147 -40.23 -13.37 10.16
CA ASN A 147 -40.75 -13.46 8.79
C ASN A 147 -40.59 -14.85 8.16
N TYR A 148 -39.86 -15.78 8.79
CA TYR A 148 -39.78 -17.15 8.30
C TYR A 148 -41.11 -17.89 8.51
N ASP A 149 -41.85 -18.11 7.43
CA ASP A 149 -43.18 -18.73 7.41
C ASP A 149 -43.16 -20.20 6.93
N GLY A 150 -41.98 -20.75 6.66
CA GLY A 150 -41.80 -22.11 6.13
C GLY A 150 -41.97 -22.25 4.62
N SER A 151 -42.23 -21.16 3.88
CA SER A 151 -42.38 -21.20 2.41
C SER A 151 -41.06 -21.43 1.66
N VAL A 152 -39.92 -21.08 2.27
CA VAL A 152 -38.56 -21.26 1.71
C VAL A 152 -37.67 -22.05 2.67
N PRO A 153 -37.90 -23.38 2.82
CA PRO A 153 -37.00 -24.24 3.58
C PRO A 153 -35.60 -24.21 2.99
N ASP A 154 -34.61 -23.94 3.83
CA ASP A 154 -33.21 -23.88 3.42
C ASP A 154 -32.27 -23.99 4.63
N THR A 155 -30.99 -24.10 4.31
CA THR A 155 -29.90 -23.83 5.24
C THR A 155 -29.53 -22.36 5.15
N TYR A 156 -29.72 -21.64 6.25
CA TYR A 156 -29.39 -20.24 6.38
C TYR A 156 -28.05 -20.07 7.08
N VAL A 157 -27.18 -19.23 6.53
CA VAL A 157 -25.87 -18.89 7.09
C VAL A 157 -25.71 -17.39 7.22
N TRP A 158 -24.77 -16.95 8.06
CA TRP A 158 -24.32 -15.55 8.02
C TRP A 158 -23.74 -15.24 6.64
N GLU A 159 -24.27 -14.22 6.00
CA GLU A 159 -23.86 -13.81 4.67
C GLU A 159 -22.46 -13.19 4.74
N LYS A 160 -21.52 -13.78 4.00
CA LYS A 160 -20.15 -13.27 3.91
C LYS A 160 -20.12 -11.93 3.18
N ALA A 161 -19.25 -11.03 3.62
CA ALA A 161 -18.99 -9.78 2.94
C ALA A 161 -18.13 -9.99 1.67
N SER A 162 -18.34 -9.12 0.69
CA SER A 162 -17.46 -8.95 -0.46
C SER A 162 -16.21 -8.15 -0.08
N VAL A 163 -15.05 -8.50 -0.65
CA VAL A 163 -13.76 -7.89 -0.31
C VAL A 163 -13.02 -7.48 -1.58
N LEU A 164 -12.93 -6.16 -1.80
CA LEU A 164 -12.11 -5.58 -2.86
C LEU A 164 -10.72 -5.20 -2.34
N ASN A 165 -9.70 -5.51 -3.13
CA ASN A 165 -8.33 -5.02 -2.96
C ASN A 165 -8.02 -3.99 -4.05
N SER A 166 -7.15 -3.04 -3.74
CA SER A 166 -6.80 -1.95 -4.65
C SER A 166 -5.29 -1.68 -4.64
N THR A 167 -4.67 -1.56 -5.81
CA THR A 167 -3.24 -1.23 -5.97
C THR A 167 -3.05 -0.17 -7.03
N LEU A 168 -2.30 0.88 -6.74
CA LEU A 168 -2.09 2.04 -7.62
C LEU A 168 -0.60 2.28 -7.80
N GLU A 169 -0.10 2.15 -9.03
CA GLU A 169 1.34 2.14 -9.30
C GLU A 169 1.70 3.10 -10.46
N PRO A 170 2.65 4.02 -10.29
CA PRO A 170 3.18 4.83 -11.38
C PRO A 170 4.22 4.06 -12.21
N SER A 171 4.40 4.45 -13.46
CA SER A 171 5.41 3.90 -14.38
C SER A 171 6.83 4.31 -13.99
N SER A 172 6.98 5.45 -13.30
CA SER A 172 8.21 5.88 -12.64
C SER A 172 7.88 6.62 -11.34
N VAL A 173 8.68 6.40 -10.31
CA VAL A 173 8.59 7.09 -9.01
C VAL A 173 9.38 8.40 -9.03
N ARG A 174 10.30 8.60 -9.99
CA ARG A 174 11.13 9.80 -10.13
C ARG A 174 10.91 10.40 -11.51
N VAL A 175 10.63 11.70 -11.57
CA VAL A 175 10.32 12.39 -12.82
C VAL A 175 10.69 13.86 -12.76
N HIS A 176 11.06 14.45 -13.89
CA HIS A 176 11.24 15.89 -13.99
C HIS A 176 9.88 16.60 -14.04
N SER A 177 9.86 17.90 -13.70
CA SER A 177 8.66 18.72 -13.95
C SER A 177 8.31 18.68 -15.44
N GLU A 178 7.01 18.78 -15.73
CA GLU A 178 6.39 18.65 -17.06
C GLU A 178 6.46 17.24 -17.68
N SER A 179 7.02 16.24 -16.97
CA SER A 179 7.01 14.85 -17.44
C SER A 179 5.63 14.23 -17.35
N GLU A 180 5.35 13.32 -18.28
CA GLU A 180 4.18 12.45 -18.23
C GLU A 180 4.51 11.18 -17.41
N VAL A 181 3.58 10.79 -16.54
CA VAL A 181 3.62 9.54 -15.77
C VAL A 181 2.39 8.72 -16.10
N GLU A 182 2.58 7.47 -16.52
CA GLU A 182 1.49 6.51 -16.67
C GLU A 182 1.23 5.82 -15.33
N TRP A 183 -0.03 5.66 -14.96
CA TRP A 183 -0.47 5.01 -13.73
C TRP A 183 -1.26 3.76 -14.08
N THR A 184 -1.04 2.69 -13.31
CA THR A 184 -1.82 1.46 -13.35
C THR A 184 -2.56 1.30 -12.03
N TRP A 185 -3.90 1.30 -12.08
CA TRP A 185 -4.75 1.10 -10.92
C TRP A 185 -5.55 -0.20 -11.07
N LYS A 186 -5.30 -1.19 -10.21
CA LYS A 186 -6.02 -2.47 -10.22
C LYS A 186 -6.98 -2.55 -9.05
N ILE A 187 -8.19 -3.04 -9.33
CA ILE A 187 -9.24 -3.30 -8.37
C ILE A 187 -9.66 -4.76 -8.54
N THR A 188 -9.46 -5.58 -7.51
CA THR A 188 -9.69 -7.03 -7.58
C THR A 188 -10.66 -7.46 -6.49
N ASN A 189 -11.70 -8.21 -6.86
CA ASN A 189 -12.54 -8.89 -5.87
C ASN A 189 -11.87 -10.19 -5.41
N SER A 190 -11.44 -10.23 -4.16
CA SER A 190 -10.75 -11.37 -3.54
C SER A 190 -11.67 -12.30 -2.75
N SER A 191 -12.97 -12.01 -2.74
CA SER A 191 -13.98 -12.79 -2.03
C SER A 191 -14.80 -13.67 -2.98
N SER A 192 -15.53 -14.62 -2.41
CA SER A 192 -16.48 -15.45 -3.15
C SER A 192 -17.78 -14.72 -3.51
N LYS A 193 -18.10 -13.62 -2.82
CA LYS A 193 -19.30 -12.81 -3.06
C LYS A 193 -18.99 -11.72 -4.08
N SER A 194 -19.90 -11.50 -5.03
CA SER A 194 -19.78 -10.37 -5.95
C SER A 194 -19.90 -9.04 -5.20
N ALA A 195 -19.08 -8.07 -5.58
CA ALA A 195 -19.20 -6.70 -5.08
C ALA A 195 -20.09 -5.90 -6.02
N GLU A 196 -21.16 -5.31 -5.52
CA GLU A 196 -22.14 -4.58 -6.31
C GLU A 196 -21.94 -3.07 -6.17
N ASN A 197 -22.42 -2.31 -7.16
CA ASN A 197 -22.35 -0.85 -7.18
C ASN A 197 -20.95 -0.32 -6.90
N VAL A 198 -19.96 -0.81 -7.65
CA VAL A 198 -18.57 -0.45 -7.46
C VAL A 198 -18.30 0.92 -8.08
N TYR A 199 -17.70 1.83 -7.32
CA TYR A 199 -17.23 3.14 -7.76
C TYR A 199 -15.74 3.27 -7.48
N SER A 200 -15.05 4.04 -8.32
CA SER A 200 -13.64 4.35 -8.13
C SER A 200 -13.41 5.85 -8.27
N ASP A 201 -12.67 6.44 -7.33
CA ASP A 201 -12.44 7.87 -7.19
C ASP A 201 -10.98 8.16 -6.88
N ILE A 202 -10.32 8.93 -7.73
CA ILE A 202 -8.95 9.41 -7.52
C ILE A 202 -8.94 10.80 -6.89
N THR A 203 -8.04 11.01 -5.93
CA THR A 203 -7.73 12.32 -5.39
C THR A 203 -6.33 12.74 -5.84
N LEU A 204 -6.27 13.82 -6.62
CA LEU A 204 -5.03 14.38 -7.15
C LEU A 204 -4.47 15.48 -6.23
N PRO A 205 -3.16 15.46 -5.91
CA PRO A 205 -2.49 16.54 -5.21
C PRO A 205 -2.23 17.73 -6.14
N GLU A 206 -1.94 18.90 -5.57
CA GLU A 206 -1.43 20.03 -6.34
C GLU A 206 -0.08 19.66 -6.99
N GLY A 207 -0.03 19.72 -8.32
CA GLY A 207 1.13 19.35 -9.13
C GLY A 207 0.94 18.08 -9.95
N LEU A 208 -0.16 17.33 -9.77
CA LEU A 208 -0.56 16.28 -10.71
C LEU A 208 -1.83 16.67 -11.46
N LYS A 209 -1.77 16.61 -12.79
CA LYS A 209 -2.92 16.85 -13.65
C LYS A 209 -3.15 15.65 -14.54
N ILE A 210 -4.34 15.05 -14.45
CA ILE A 210 -4.71 13.92 -15.32
C ILE A 210 -4.93 14.37 -16.76
N ASP A 211 -4.42 13.58 -17.72
CA ASP A 211 -4.87 13.61 -19.10
C ASP A 211 -6.16 12.80 -19.22
N LYS A 212 -7.30 13.49 -19.28
CA LYS A 212 -8.62 12.88 -19.34
C LYS A 212 -8.83 11.97 -20.55
N ASN A 213 -8.07 12.15 -21.63
CA ASN A 213 -8.19 11.34 -22.84
C ASN A 213 -7.35 10.05 -22.80
N SER A 214 -6.50 9.90 -21.79
CA SER A 214 -5.61 8.75 -21.64
C SER A 214 -6.24 7.58 -20.89
N VAL A 215 -7.42 7.78 -20.27
CA VAL A 215 -8.03 6.81 -19.37
C VAL A 215 -8.52 5.58 -20.14
N LYS A 216 -8.08 4.41 -19.70
CA LYS A 216 -8.55 3.12 -20.23
C LYS A 216 -8.96 2.21 -19.08
N LYS A 217 -10.01 1.41 -19.31
CA LYS A 217 -10.45 0.31 -18.47
C LYS A 217 -10.22 -0.99 -19.23
N ASN A 218 -9.42 -1.91 -18.69
CA ASN A 218 -9.04 -3.17 -19.33
C ASN A 218 -8.56 -2.97 -20.78
N ASN A 219 -7.66 -1.99 -20.96
CA ASN A 219 -7.08 -1.56 -22.25
C ASN A 219 -8.05 -0.88 -23.25
N LEU A 220 -9.32 -0.68 -22.89
CA LEU A 220 -10.29 0.02 -23.72
C LEU A 220 -10.45 1.48 -23.25
N PRO A 221 -10.46 2.49 -24.14
CA PRO A 221 -10.69 3.88 -23.76
C PRO A 221 -12.04 4.07 -23.05
N VAL A 222 -12.04 4.83 -21.96
CA VAL A 222 -13.25 5.17 -21.18
C VAL A 222 -13.23 6.64 -20.76
N SER A 223 -14.35 7.15 -20.24
CA SER A 223 -14.39 8.48 -19.65
C SER A 223 -13.55 8.52 -18.36
N VAL A 224 -13.01 9.70 -18.05
CA VAL A 224 -12.43 9.98 -16.71
C VAL A 224 -13.45 9.80 -15.59
N ASP A 225 -14.74 9.80 -15.92
CA ASP A 225 -15.83 9.64 -14.96
C ASP A 225 -15.88 8.25 -14.31
N ASP A 226 -15.23 7.26 -14.92
CA ASP A 226 -15.04 5.92 -14.35
C ASP A 226 -14.08 5.92 -13.14
N ILE A 227 -13.23 6.95 -13.01
CA ILE A 227 -12.19 7.03 -11.98
C ILE A 227 -12.30 8.27 -11.07
N ASN A 228 -13.39 9.05 -11.14
CA ASN A 228 -13.61 10.25 -10.31
C ASN A 228 -14.88 10.16 -9.45
N GLY A 229 -15.37 8.95 -9.20
CA GLY A 229 -16.54 8.68 -8.37
C GLY A 229 -17.90 8.93 -9.02
N MET A 230 -17.97 9.37 -10.29
CA MET A 230 -19.26 9.67 -10.94
C MET A 230 -19.93 8.44 -11.55
N ASN A 231 -19.18 7.59 -12.26
CA ASN A 231 -19.76 6.42 -12.93
C ASN A 231 -19.75 5.19 -12.02
N ASN A 232 -20.88 4.47 -12.02
CA ASN A 232 -20.96 3.13 -11.45
C ASN A 232 -20.28 2.14 -12.40
N LEU A 233 -19.29 1.42 -11.90
CA LEU A 233 -18.53 0.42 -12.66
C LEU A 233 -19.27 -0.92 -12.79
N GLY A 234 -20.39 -1.08 -12.10
CA GLY A 234 -21.23 -2.26 -12.08
C GLY A 234 -20.86 -3.23 -10.97
N THR A 235 -20.99 -4.51 -11.28
CA THR A 235 -20.66 -5.61 -10.36
C THR A 235 -19.30 -6.19 -10.69
N LEU A 236 -18.47 -6.45 -9.68
CA LEU A 236 -17.25 -7.23 -9.81
C LEU A 236 -17.48 -8.63 -9.24
N SER A 237 -17.43 -9.63 -10.12
CA SER A 237 -17.58 -11.03 -9.77
C SER A 237 -16.39 -11.55 -8.96
N SER A 238 -16.53 -12.72 -8.35
CA SER A 238 -15.43 -13.36 -7.61
C SER A 238 -14.18 -13.53 -8.49
N ASN A 239 -13.02 -13.11 -7.97
CA ASN A 239 -11.70 -13.10 -8.64
C ASN A 239 -11.61 -12.19 -9.88
N GLU A 240 -12.64 -11.40 -10.18
CA GLU A 240 -12.59 -10.42 -11.26
C GLU A 240 -11.64 -9.28 -10.90
N THR A 241 -10.88 -8.81 -11.90
CA THR A 241 -10.00 -7.66 -11.77
C THR A 241 -10.33 -6.64 -12.86
N VAL A 242 -10.57 -5.41 -12.44
CA VAL A 242 -10.60 -4.24 -13.32
C VAL A 242 -9.26 -3.53 -13.24
N THR A 243 -8.66 -3.24 -14.38
CA THR A 243 -7.43 -2.46 -14.48
C THR A 243 -7.71 -1.15 -15.18
N PHE A 244 -7.45 -0.03 -14.51
CA PHE A 244 -7.39 1.27 -15.14
C PHE A 244 -5.94 1.64 -15.46
N THR A 245 -5.74 2.25 -16.63
CA THR A 245 -4.48 2.92 -16.97
C THR A 245 -4.78 4.35 -17.38
N PHE A 246 -4.03 5.32 -16.88
CA PHE A 246 -4.18 6.73 -17.22
C PHE A 246 -2.86 7.48 -17.03
N LYS A 247 -2.74 8.65 -17.65
CA LYS A 247 -1.55 9.48 -17.62
C LYS A 247 -1.79 10.75 -16.83
N THR A 248 -0.75 11.20 -16.13
CA THR A 248 -0.72 12.51 -15.46
C THR A 248 0.49 13.30 -15.91
N ILE A 249 0.32 14.61 -16.04
CA ILE A 249 1.43 15.56 -16.22
C ILE A 249 1.82 16.08 -14.83
N VAL A 250 3.12 16.00 -14.54
CA VAL A 250 3.71 16.44 -13.28
C VAL A 250 4.13 17.90 -13.39
N SER A 251 3.87 18.72 -12.38
CA SER A 251 4.38 20.08 -12.27
C SER A 251 4.73 20.45 -10.84
N GLY A 252 5.79 21.24 -10.66
CA GLY A 252 6.19 21.74 -9.35
C GLY A 252 7.69 21.92 -9.21
N LYS A 253 8.12 22.21 -7.97
CA LYS A 253 9.53 22.36 -7.65
C LYS A 253 10.18 20.98 -7.43
N PRO A 254 11.48 20.85 -7.76
CA PRO A 254 12.30 19.70 -7.34
C PRO A 254 12.15 19.37 -5.85
N ASP A 255 12.36 18.09 -5.54
CA ASP A 255 12.23 17.44 -4.22
C ASP A 255 10.82 17.40 -3.61
N LYS A 256 9.80 17.88 -4.31
CA LYS A 256 8.40 17.71 -3.89
C LYS A 256 7.92 16.29 -4.20
N TRP A 257 7.30 15.66 -3.21
CA TRP A 257 6.54 14.42 -3.37
C TRP A 257 5.08 14.72 -3.66
N LEU A 258 4.54 14.07 -4.68
CA LEU A 258 3.14 14.17 -5.07
C LEU A 258 2.48 12.80 -4.91
N GLU A 259 1.55 12.69 -3.97
CA GLU A 259 0.82 11.46 -3.69
C GLU A 259 -0.53 11.43 -4.41
N LEU A 260 -0.72 10.44 -5.26
CA LEU A 260 -2.02 10.13 -5.85
C LEU A 260 -2.72 9.10 -4.97
N MET A 261 -3.97 9.38 -4.60
CA MET A 261 -4.80 8.45 -3.82
C MET A 261 -5.93 7.91 -4.69
N GLY A 262 -6.20 6.61 -4.61
CA GLY A 262 -7.34 5.94 -5.19
C GLY A 262 -8.23 5.37 -4.10
N LYS A 263 -9.52 5.72 -4.11
CA LYS A 263 -10.56 5.22 -3.23
C LYS A 263 -11.54 4.39 -4.06
N VAL A 264 -11.86 3.20 -3.58
CA VAL A 264 -12.89 2.33 -4.18
C VAL A 264 -13.98 2.12 -3.17
N THR A 265 -15.23 2.30 -3.58
CA THR A 265 -16.40 2.03 -2.74
C THR A 265 -17.34 1.06 -3.42
N TRP A 266 -18.05 0.25 -2.64
CA TRP A 266 -19.06 -0.67 -3.15
C TRP A 266 -20.11 -0.94 -2.08
N GLU A 267 -21.23 -1.54 -2.47
CA GLU A 267 -22.36 -1.78 -1.56
C GLU A 267 -22.46 -3.23 -1.13
N ASP A 268 -22.66 -3.43 0.18
CA ASP A 268 -22.77 -4.76 0.77
C ASP A 268 -23.43 -4.72 2.17
N ASN A 269 -24.74 -4.45 2.18
CA ASN A 269 -25.56 -4.03 3.34
C ASN A 269 -25.15 -2.68 3.96
N GLY A 270 -24.37 -1.91 3.22
CA GLY A 270 -23.79 -0.63 3.61
C GLY A 270 -22.65 -0.28 2.64
N ILE A 271 -22.11 0.92 2.72
CA ILE A 271 -20.98 1.33 1.88
C ILE A 271 -19.69 0.74 2.47
N ARG A 272 -19.00 -0.09 1.70
CA ARG A 272 -17.64 -0.56 1.98
C ARG A 272 -16.62 0.31 1.23
N THR A 273 -15.37 0.31 1.70
CA THR A 273 -14.31 1.13 1.11
C THR A 273 -12.95 0.45 1.22
N VAL A 274 -12.13 0.59 0.18
CA VAL A 274 -10.70 0.28 0.19
C VAL A 274 -9.94 1.44 -0.44
N ASN A 275 -8.77 1.76 0.11
CA ASN A 275 -7.90 2.83 -0.38
C ASN A 275 -6.58 2.25 -0.89
N SER A 276 -5.99 2.94 -1.85
CA SER A 276 -4.63 2.74 -2.34
C SER A 276 -3.99 4.10 -2.57
N SER A 277 -2.67 4.21 -2.45
CA SER A 277 -1.96 5.42 -2.85
C SER A 277 -0.54 5.08 -3.27
N ASN A 278 0.04 5.93 -4.11
CA ASN A 278 1.46 5.91 -4.39
C ASN A 278 1.92 7.31 -4.80
N LYS A 279 3.24 7.54 -4.86
CA LYS A 279 3.84 8.87 -4.97
C LYS A 279 4.84 8.94 -6.10
N VAL A 280 5.01 10.16 -6.61
CA VAL A 280 6.10 10.52 -7.51
C VAL A 280 6.91 11.68 -6.90
N LYS A 281 8.24 11.62 -7.04
CA LYS A 281 9.18 12.68 -6.64
C LYS A 281 9.56 13.49 -7.86
N ILE A 282 9.42 14.82 -7.75
CA ILE A 282 9.95 15.73 -8.76
C ILE A 282 11.47 15.81 -8.59
N ILE A 283 12.22 15.43 -9.61
CA ILE A 283 13.68 15.54 -9.64
C ILE A 283 14.12 16.73 -10.50
N ASP A 284 14.95 17.57 -9.93
CA ASP A 284 16.34 17.69 -10.34
C ASP A 284 16.79 17.52 -11.80
N GLU A 285 17.36 18.52 -12.49
CA GLU A 285 18.15 18.30 -13.72
C GLU A 285 19.54 17.67 -13.45
N GLU A 286 20.09 17.81 -12.23
CA GLU A 286 21.37 17.23 -11.84
C GLU A 286 21.23 15.74 -11.53
N GLN A 287 20.05 15.36 -11.03
CA GLN A 287 19.68 13.99 -10.72
C GLN A 287 19.46 13.19 -12.01
N LYS A 288 20.33 12.22 -12.25
CA LYS A 288 20.16 11.25 -13.35
C LYS A 288 19.19 10.18 -12.92
N ASP A 289 18.16 9.93 -13.73
CA ASP A 289 17.26 8.81 -13.51
C ASP A 289 17.67 7.59 -14.35
N LYS A 290 17.86 6.46 -13.66
CA LYS A 290 17.54 5.14 -14.19
C LYS A 290 16.56 4.54 -13.20
N GLY A 291 15.33 4.34 -13.67
CA GLY A 291 14.28 3.68 -12.89
C GLY A 291 14.73 2.33 -12.35
N ASN A 292 14.32 2.07 -11.11
CA ASN A 292 14.53 0.87 -10.30
C ASN A 292 15.96 0.57 -9.82
N GLN A 293 15.99 -0.01 -8.61
CA GLN A 293 17.15 -0.57 -7.95
C GLN A 293 17.86 -1.56 -8.87
N THR A 294 18.89 -1.10 -9.56
CA THR A 294 19.92 -1.97 -10.09
C THR A 294 20.90 -2.26 -8.96
N ASN A 295 21.39 -3.49 -8.85
CA ASN A 295 22.51 -3.85 -7.95
C ASN A 295 23.82 -3.26 -8.52
N ASP A 296 23.85 -1.94 -8.72
CA ASP A 296 24.90 -1.24 -9.45
C ASP A 296 25.59 -0.19 -8.57
N LEU A 297 26.77 0.19 -9.04
CA LEU A 297 27.52 1.37 -8.62
C LEU A 297 27.23 2.51 -9.61
N GLU A 298 26.72 3.63 -9.15
CA GLU A 298 26.31 4.71 -10.05
C GLU A 298 26.41 6.13 -9.47
N LEU A 299 26.57 7.10 -10.39
CA LEU A 299 26.44 8.53 -10.10
C LEU A 299 24.97 8.93 -10.20
N LEU A 300 24.44 9.41 -9.08
CA LEU A 300 23.04 9.83 -8.95
C LEU A 300 22.84 11.29 -9.28
N SER A 301 23.79 12.16 -8.91
CA SER A 301 23.74 13.58 -9.20
C SER A 301 25.13 14.15 -9.34
N VAL A 302 25.32 15.03 -10.32
CA VAL A 302 26.57 15.77 -10.54
C VAL A 302 26.26 17.23 -10.88
N PRO A 303 27.14 18.18 -10.52
CA PRO A 303 26.98 19.58 -10.89
C PRO A 303 26.81 19.77 -12.41
N VAL A 304 25.73 20.44 -12.83
CA VAL A 304 25.41 20.63 -14.26
C VAL A 304 26.03 21.89 -14.88
N GLY A 305 26.30 22.93 -14.09
CA GLY A 305 26.96 24.13 -14.58
C GLY A 305 27.06 25.27 -13.57
N PHE A 306 28.16 26.02 -13.64
CA PHE A 306 28.36 27.24 -12.85
C PHE A 306 29.28 28.24 -13.57
N ARG A 307 29.13 29.53 -13.23
CA ARG A 307 29.86 30.63 -13.88
C ARG A 307 30.69 31.42 -12.88
N TYR A 308 31.94 31.75 -13.24
CA TYR A 308 32.79 32.64 -12.43
C TYR A 308 32.64 34.12 -12.78
N GLY A 309 31.77 34.44 -13.74
CA GLY A 309 31.49 35.82 -14.15
C GLY A 309 32.56 36.40 -15.09
N ILE A 310 32.58 37.74 -15.17
CA ILE A 310 33.50 38.49 -16.03
C ILE A 310 34.77 38.81 -15.25
N LEU A 311 35.93 38.49 -15.82
CA LEU A 311 37.23 38.75 -15.23
C LEU A 311 37.99 39.80 -16.06
N ASN A 312 38.54 40.80 -15.37
CA ASN A 312 39.47 41.73 -16.00
C ASN A 312 40.84 41.05 -16.16
N LYS A 313 41.44 41.14 -17.35
CA LYS A 313 42.80 40.65 -17.58
C LYS A 313 43.77 41.35 -16.62
N SER A 314 44.50 40.55 -15.84
CA SER A 314 45.38 41.03 -14.78
C SER A 314 46.82 40.57 -15.03
N ASN A 315 47.78 41.41 -14.67
CA ASN A 315 49.21 41.05 -14.63
C ASN A 315 49.61 40.29 -13.34
N THR A 316 48.65 40.05 -12.46
CA THR A 316 48.80 39.25 -11.24
C THR A 316 47.75 38.12 -11.23
N PRO A 317 48.04 36.96 -10.61
CA PRO A 317 47.06 35.89 -10.49
C PRO A 317 45.79 36.34 -9.77
N GLN A 318 44.64 35.87 -10.26
CA GLN A 318 43.33 36.15 -9.68
C GLN A 318 42.75 34.87 -9.08
N THR A 319 42.05 34.98 -7.95
CA THR A 319 41.28 33.87 -7.36
C THR A 319 39.83 34.33 -7.20
N ILE A 320 38.90 33.58 -7.76
CA ILE A 320 37.49 33.92 -7.77
C ILE A 320 36.72 32.80 -7.10
N HIS A 321 36.04 33.12 -6.01
CA HIS A 321 35.19 32.17 -5.31
C HIS A 321 33.83 32.05 -5.98
N LEU A 322 33.32 30.82 -6.01
CA LEU A 322 31.98 30.55 -6.48
C LEU A 322 30.97 31.11 -5.46
N ASN A 323 29.94 31.76 -5.97
CA ASN A 323 28.81 32.22 -5.17
C ASN A 323 27.60 31.36 -5.55
N ALA A 324 26.75 31.04 -4.58
CA ALA A 324 25.48 30.34 -4.81
C ALA A 324 24.63 30.98 -5.93
N ARG A 325 24.67 32.32 -6.10
CA ARG A 325 23.98 33.03 -7.19
C ARG A 325 24.49 32.73 -8.59
N ASN A 326 25.70 32.18 -8.70
CA ASN A 326 26.33 31.86 -9.97
C ASN A 326 26.31 30.36 -10.28
N TYR A 327 25.76 29.55 -9.38
CA TYR A 327 25.47 28.15 -9.62
C TYR A 327 24.19 28.06 -10.46
N GLN A 328 24.28 27.45 -11.64
CA GLN A 328 23.19 27.50 -12.63
C GLN A 328 22.29 26.27 -12.50
N THR A 329 21.68 26.08 -11.33
CA THR A 329 20.64 25.08 -11.17
C THR A 329 19.26 25.71 -11.07
N HIS A 330 18.28 25.05 -11.68
CA HIS A 330 16.86 25.40 -11.56
C HIS A 330 16.27 24.99 -10.19
N THR A 331 17.11 24.56 -9.25
CA THR A 331 16.71 23.94 -8.00
C THR A 331 16.68 24.97 -6.88
N ASN A 332 15.49 25.32 -6.42
CA ASN A 332 15.30 26.11 -5.19
C ASN A 332 15.68 25.31 -3.92
N VAL A 333 16.54 24.30 -4.02
CA VAL A 333 17.11 23.60 -2.87
C VAL A 333 18.20 24.51 -2.35
N VAL A 334 17.94 25.18 -1.24
CA VAL A 334 18.98 25.90 -0.50
C VAL A 334 19.96 24.84 0.00
N THR A 335 21.03 24.65 -0.77
CA THR A 335 22.16 23.85 -0.35
C THR A 335 23.27 24.81 0.08
N ASP A 336 23.96 24.51 1.17
CA ASP A 336 25.14 25.28 1.62
C ASP A 336 26.37 25.05 0.71
N GLY A 337 26.21 24.38 -0.44
CA GLY A 337 27.27 23.99 -1.37
C GLY A 337 26.81 23.03 -2.46
N PHE A 338 27.57 22.92 -3.55
CA PHE A 338 27.28 21.91 -4.57
C PHE A 338 27.69 20.52 -4.11
N TYR A 339 27.12 19.50 -4.73
CA TYR A 339 27.37 18.12 -4.35
C TYR A 339 27.43 17.18 -5.55
N THR A 340 28.18 16.09 -5.37
CA THR A 340 28.14 14.92 -6.25
C THR A 340 27.60 13.76 -5.42
N ARG A 341 26.49 13.16 -5.85
CA ARG A 341 25.83 12.05 -5.15
C ARG A 341 26.02 10.77 -5.93
N LEU A 342 26.28 9.68 -5.22
CA LEU A 342 26.49 8.35 -5.77
C LEU A 342 25.82 7.29 -4.89
N ARG A 343 25.69 6.09 -5.45
CA ARG A 343 25.13 4.93 -4.76
C ARG A 343 25.91 3.68 -5.11
N ASP A 344 26.11 2.84 -4.11
CA ASP A 344 26.60 1.47 -4.26
C ASP A 344 25.64 0.50 -3.56
N ASP A 345 24.78 -0.13 -4.34
CA ASP A 345 23.87 -1.19 -3.86
C ASP A 345 24.36 -2.58 -4.34
N ARG A 346 25.63 -2.71 -4.73
CA ARG A 346 26.19 -3.99 -5.16
C ARG A 346 26.24 -4.96 -4.00
N THR A 347 25.96 -6.23 -4.30
CA THR A 347 26.04 -7.33 -3.32
C THR A 347 27.46 -7.83 -3.05
N LYS A 348 28.46 -7.27 -3.75
CA LYS A 348 29.87 -7.61 -3.60
C LYS A 348 30.57 -6.51 -2.83
N ASP A 349 31.42 -6.88 -1.88
CA ASP A 349 32.19 -5.95 -1.06
C ASP A 349 33.39 -5.33 -1.81
N ASN A 350 33.25 -5.05 -3.11
CA ASN A 350 34.30 -4.37 -3.88
C ASN A 350 34.36 -2.89 -3.52
N GLY A 351 35.55 -2.30 -3.57
CA GLY A 351 35.70 -0.86 -3.41
C GLY A 351 35.18 -0.06 -4.61
N TRP A 352 35.30 1.25 -4.53
CA TRP A 352 35.09 2.15 -5.66
C TRP A 352 35.87 3.45 -5.49
N LYS A 353 36.13 4.14 -6.59
CA LYS A 353 36.76 5.46 -6.56
C LYS A 353 35.93 6.50 -7.31
N LEU A 354 35.80 7.67 -6.71
CA LEU A 354 35.26 8.86 -7.37
C LEU A 354 36.42 9.75 -7.81
N THR A 355 36.49 10.03 -9.11
CA THR A 355 37.50 10.92 -9.68
C THR A 355 36.86 12.13 -10.37
N ALA A 356 37.62 13.23 -10.45
CA ALA A 356 37.21 14.43 -11.16
C ALA A 356 38.35 14.97 -12.04
N GLN A 357 38.00 15.50 -13.22
CA GLN A 357 38.93 16.11 -14.16
C GLN A 357 38.39 17.43 -14.69
N LEU A 358 39.24 18.45 -14.77
CA LEU A 358 38.94 19.73 -15.40
C LEU A 358 39.61 19.79 -16.77
N SER A 359 38.82 19.94 -17.84
CA SER A 359 39.36 20.10 -19.20
C SER A 359 40.15 21.40 -19.36
N ASP A 360 40.84 21.54 -20.48
CA ASP A 360 41.30 22.85 -20.93
C ASP A 360 40.12 23.81 -21.10
N PHE A 361 40.36 25.09 -20.81
CA PHE A 361 39.41 26.16 -21.13
C PHE A 361 39.50 26.49 -22.61
N SER A 362 38.36 26.53 -23.31
CA SER A 362 38.29 26.95 -24.70
C SER A 362 37.23 28.03 -24.93
N ASP A 363 37.42 28.81 -25.99
CA ASP A 363 36.37 29.73 -26.46
C ASP A 363 35.23 28.98 -27.15
N GLU A 364 34.11 29.67 -27.38
CA GLU A 364 32.89 29.08 -27.95
C GLU A 364 33.09 28.40 -29.32
N THR A 365 34.11 28.82 -30.07
CA THR A 365 34.46 28.27 -31.39
C THR A 365 35.56 27.20 -31.33
N ASN A 366 36.09 26.91 -30.14
CA ASN A 366 37.31 26.11 -29.94
C ASN A 366 38.53 26.60 -30.73
N SER A 367 38.53 27.87 -31.14
CA SER A 367 39.64 28.50 -31.87
C SER A 367 40.79 28.88 -30.94
N THR A 368 40.49 29.12 -29.67
CA THR A 368 41.46 29.44 -28.63
C THR A 368 41.32 28.45 -27.49
N VAL A 369 42.32 27.58 -27.30
CA VAL A 369 42.37 26.64 -26.19
C VAL A 369 43.52 27.02 -25.26
N LEU A 370 43.21 27.27 -23.99
CA LEU A 370 44.15 27.68 -22.96
C LEU A 370 44.90 26.48 -22.37
N THR A 371 45.59 25.74 -23.24
CA THR A 371 46.39 24.57 -22.85
C THR A 371 47.54 24.94 -21.92
N ASN A 372 47.79 24.11 -20.90
CA ASN A 372 48.83 24.34 -19.89
C ASN A 372 48.76 25.74 -19.23
N SER A 373 47.57 26.35 -19.21
CA SER A 373 47.38 27.72 -18.72
C SER A 373 47.62 27.89 -17.23
N GLY A 374 47.68 26.78 -16.48
CA GLY A 374 47.76 26.78 -15.03
C GLY A 374 46.47 27.26 -14.34
N ILE A 375 45.38 27.44 -15.11
CA ILE A 375 44.06 27.67 -14.51
C ILE A 375 43.72 26.47 -13.65
N ALA A 376 43.25 26.73 -12.42
CA ALA A 376 42.99 25.66 -11.47
C ALA A 376 41.66 25.86 -10.74
N LEU A 377 40.86 24.80 -10.66
CA LEU A 377 39.67 24.72 -9.83
C LEU A 377 40.08 24.15 -8.47
N LYS A 378 39.99 24.97 -7.43
CA LYS A 378 40.23 24.57 -6.05
C LYS A 378 38.91 24.20 -5.40
N MET A 379 38.92 23.08 -4.68
CA MET A 379 37.81 22.54 -3.93
C MET A 379 38.28 22.31 -2.50
N GLU A 380 37.80 23.11 -1.56
CA GLU A 380 38.24 23.09 -0.16
C GLU A 380 37.10 22.62 0.75
N ASN A 381 37.45 22.08 1.92
CA ASN A 381 36.50 21.57 2.91
C ASN A 381 35.50 20.55 2.33
N MET A 382 35.99 19.67 1.48
CA MET A 382 35.21 18.55 0.94
C MET A 382 34.76 17.63 2.07
N LYS A 383 33.47 17.30 2.10
CA LYS A 383 32.87 16.39 3.08
C LYS A 383 32.14 15.26 2.38
N ILE A 384 32.34 14.04 2.86
CA ILE A 384 31.53 12.90 2.45
C ILE A 384 30.46 12.62 3.49
N GLU A 385 29.21 12.53 3.05
CA GLU A 385 28.02 12.38 3.89
C GLU A 385 27.23 11.14 3.43
N SER A 386 26.82 10.28 4.37
CA SER A 386 25.90 9.19 4.07
C SER A 386 24.46 9.70 4.15
N ILE A 387 23.62 9.28 3.19
CA ILE A 387 22.22 9.70 3.11
C ILE A 387 21.30 8.54 3.55
N LYS A 388 20.48 8.81 4.57
CA LYS A 388 19.41 7.93 5.05
C LYS A 388 18.07 8.28 4.44
N ASN A 389 17.22 7.26 4.28
CA ASN A 389 15.87 7.38 3.75
C ASN A 389 15.84 8.11 2.40
N ARG A 390 16.86 7.86 1.56
CA ARG A 390 16.80 8.25 0.15
C ARG A 390 15.47 7.78 -0.42
N ASP A 391 14.82 8.62 -1.22
CA ASP A 391 13.49 8.33 -1.77
C ASP A 391 12.35 8.34 -0.76
N SER A 392 12.54 8.98 0.39
CA SER A 392 11.45 9.30 1.31
C SER A 392 11.14 10.80 1.30
N PRO A 393 9.96 11.22 1.79
CA PRO A 393 9.62 12.63 1.98
C PRO A 393 10.59 13.42 2.86
N GLN A 394 11.37 12.72 3.69
CA GLN A 394 12.38 13.32 4.56
C GLN A 394 13.69 12.52 4.47
N GLU A 395 14.55 12.94 3.54
CA GLU A 395 15.96 12.51 3.50
C GLU A 395 16.73 13.13 4.67
N SER A 396 17.74 12.43 5.18
CA SER A 396 18.57 12.93 6.29
C SER A 396 20.02 12.46 6.15
N ILE A 397 20.94 13.21 6.76
CA ILE A 397 22.34 12.79 6.86
C ILE A 397 22.46 11.78 8.01
N ASP A 398 23.05 10.62 7.73
CA ASP A 398 23.43 9.69 8.78
C ASP A 398 24.54 10.29 9.63
N GLN A 399 24.27 10.45 10.94
CA GLN A 399 25.25 10.97 11.88
C GLN A 399 26.27 9.92 12.30
N ASN A 400 26.00 8.62 12.11
CA ASN A 400 26.90 7.52 12.48
C ASN A 400 26.95 6.43 11.40
N PRO A 401 27.44 6.75 10.18
CA PRO A 401 27.47 5.79 9.09
C PRO A 401 28.55 4.72 9.31
N THR A 402 28.20 3.47 8.99
CA THR A 402 29.15 2.34 8.96
C THR A 402 29.80 2.21 7.59
N GLY A 403 31.09 1.84 7.53
CA GLY A 403 31.81 1.66 6.26
C GLY A 403 32.00 2.97 5.49
N THR A 404 32.37 4.06 6.17
CA THR A 404 32.54 5.36 5.52
C THR A 404 33.75 5.35 4.58
N PRO A 405 33.59 5.66 3.28
CA PRO A 405 34.70 5.83 2.36
C PRO A 405 35.65 6.92 2.82
N SER A 406 36.94 6.72 2.57
CA SER A 406 37.94 7.75 2.84
C SER A 406 37.94 8.80 1.73
N THR A 407 37.82 10.09 2.09
CA THR A 407 38.25 11.16 1.18
C THR A 407 39.77 11.12 1.09
N VAL A 408 40.32 11.24 -0.13
CA VAL A 408 41.78 11.21 -0.31
C VAL A 408 42.43 12.46 0.30
N SER A 409 41.69 13.57 0.36
CA SER A 409 42.06 14.83 1.01
C SER A 409 40.81 15.65 1.34
N THR A 410 40.89 16.56 2.33
CA THR A 410 39.84 17.56 2.58
C THR A 410 39.84 18.67 1.53
N ASN A 411 40.96 18.90 0.85
CA ASN A 411 41.13 19.94 -0.16
C ASN A 411 41.77 19.33 -1.42
N GLU A 412 41.28 19.71 -2.59
CA GLU A 412 41.87 19.33 -3.86
C GLU A 412 41.94 20.48 -4.86
N THR A 413 42.85 20.33 -5.83
CA THR A 413 43.05 21.31 -6.90
C THR A 413 43.14 20.59 -8.23
N LEU A 414 42.15 20.81 -9.10
CA LEU A 414 42.15 20.33 -10.47
C LEU A 414 42.79 21.40 -11.35
N ILE A 415 43.93 21.07 -11.95
CA ILE A 415 44.58 21.98 -12.92
C ILE A 415 44.03 21.65 -14.31
N SER A 416 43.64 22.69 -15.03
CA SER A 416 43.06 22.61 -16.36
C SER A 416 43.95 21.81 -17.31
N GLY A 417 43.36 20.85 -18.01
CA GLY A 417 44.04 19.97 -18.98
C GLY A 417 44.83 18.81 -18.36
N GLN A 418 44.95 18.72 -17.03
CA GLN A 418 45.66 17.62 -16.37
C GLN A 418 44.78 16.38 -16.20
N ALA A 419 45.42 15.26 -15.83
CA ALA A 419 44.75 14.00 -15.56
C ALA A 419 43.76 14.09 -14.38
N ALA A 420 42.78 13.20 -14.37
CA ALA A 420 41.78 13.11 -13.30
C ALA A 420 42.43 12.87 -11.93
N LYS A 421 41.89 13.50 -10.90
CA LYS A 421 42.29 13.28 -9.50
C LYS A 421 41.26 12.42 -8.79
N THR A 422 41.74 11.54 -7.90
CA THR A 422 40.87 10.75 -7.02
C THR A 422 40.46 11.59 -5.82
N LEU A 423 39.16 11.75 -5.61
CA LEU A 423 38.59 12.55 -4.53
C LEU A 423 38.13 11.67 -3.37
N ILE A 424 37.53 10.52 -3.69
CA ILE A 424 37.08 9.51 -2.73
C ILE A 424 37.61 8.16 -3.16
N ASN A 425 38.02 7.36 -2.17
CA ASN A 425 38.43 5.98 -2.35
C ASN A 425 37.75 5.13 -1.26
N ALA A 426 36.79 4.30 -1.65
CA ALA A 426 36.16 3.31 -0.79
C ALA A 426 36.93 1.99 -0.92
N GLN A 427 37.34 1.41 0.21
CA GLN A 427 37.91 0.08 0.26
C GLN A 427 36.82 -1.00 0.21
N ALA A 428 37.25 -2.26 0.17
CA ALA A 428 36.34 -3.38 0.32
C ALA A 428 35.56 -3.28 1.65
N ASN A 429 34.24 -3.50 1.60
CA ASN A 429 33.27 -3.30 2.69
C ASN A 429 33.01 -1.84 3.11
N GLU A 430 33.53 -0.85 2.37
CA GLU A 430 33.19 0.56 2.55
C GLU A 430 32.26 1.03 1.43
N GLY A 431 31.54 2.13 1.67
CA GLY A 431 30.85 2.86 0.62
C GLY A 431 29.53 2.25 0.13
N HIS A 432 29.05 1.19 0.77
CA HIS A 432 27.70 0.66 0.51
C HIS A 432 26.62 1.69 0.87
N GLY A 433 25.55 1.74 0.09
CA GLY A 433 24.45 2.68 0.22
C GLY A 433 24.67 4.00 -0.51
N THR A 434 23.98 5.06 -0.08
CA THR A 434 23.99 6.35 -0.76
C THR A 434 24.93 7.33 -0.08
N TRP A 435 25.84 7.90 -0.87
CA TRP A 435 26.87 8.83 -0.42
C TRP A 435 26.84 10.12 -1.21
N GLN A 436 27.24 11.21 -0.55
CA GLN A 436 27.28 12.54 -1.12
C GLN A 436 28.60 13.22 -0.78
N LEU A 437 29.36 13.60 -1.81
CA LEU A 437 30.46 14.55 -1.68
C LEU A 437 29.89 15.97 -1.72
N ARG A 438 29.95 16.70 -0.61
CA ARG A 438 29.50 18.08 -0.49
C ARG A 438 30.69 19.03 -0.39
N ILE A 439 30.61 20.16 -1.10
CA ILE A 439 31.63 21.21 -1.08
C ILE A 439 30.94 22.57 -0.94
N PRO A 440 31.22 23.36 0.13
CA PRO A 440 30.61 24.67 0.29
C PRO A 440 30.91 25.61 -0.88
N PHE A 441 29.94 26.44 -1.29
CA PHE A 441 30.12 27.30 -2.48
C PHE A 441 31.31 28.24 -2.35
N ASP A 442 31.48 28.89 -1.19
CA ASP A 442 32.59 29.81 -0.93
C ASP A 442 33.96 29.10 -0.84
N LYS A 443 33.96 27.77 -0.78
CA LYS A 443 35.15 26.92 -0.74
C LYS A 443 35.49 26.33 -2.10
N VAL A 444 34.79 26.75 -3.15
CA VAL A 444 35.17 26.42 -4.52
C VAL A 444 35.60 27.68 -5.24
N SER A 445 36.81 27.66 -5.77
CA SER A 445 37.40 28.83 -6.42
C SER A 445 38.15 28.50 -7.69
N LEU A 446 38.14 29.43 -8.63
CA LEU A 446 38.96 29.39 -9.83
C LEU A 446 40.18 30.28 -9.62
N THR A 447 41.38 29.70 -9.69
CA THR A 447 42.62 30.45 -9.77
C THR A 447 42.98 30.63 -11.24
N VAL A 448 43.10 31.88 -11.69
CA VAL A 448 43.50 32.25 -13.05
C VAL A 448 44.88 32.92 -12.99
N PRO A 449 45.92 32.34 -13.62
CA PRO A 449 47.25 32.94 -13.60
C PRO A 449 47.33 34.31 -14.28
N ALA A 450 48.43 35.02 -14.01
CA ALA A 450 48.69 36.33 -14.60
C ALA A 450 48.73 36.25 -16.14
N ASN A 451 48.14 37.24 -16.79
CA ASN A 451 48.11 37.42 -18.25
C ASN A 451 47.39 36.32 -19.04
N THR A 452 46.62 35.44 -18.38
CA THR A 452 45.87 34.35 -19.01
C THR A 452 44.62 34.86 -19.73
N GLY A 453 44.34 34.31 -20.92
CA GLY A 453 43.17 34.62 -21.73
C GLY A 453 43.26 35.93 -22.52
N GLU A 454 42.26 36.17 -23.36
CA GLU A 454 42.10 37.38 -24.18
C GLU A 454 40.91 38.23 -23.71
N ILE A 455 41.01 39.54 -23.97
CA ILE A 455 39.94 40.49 -23.65
C ILE A 455 38.75 40.23 -24.58
N ASN A 456 37.53 40.30 -24.04
CA ASN A 456 36.26 40.09 -24.77
C ASN A 456 36.05 38.67 -25.33
N LYS A 457 36.69 37.64 -24.75
CA LYS A 457 36.38 36.23 -25.05
C LYS A 457 35.71 35.55 -23.86
N ASN A 458 34.73 34.70 -24.16
CA ASN A 458 34.13 33.77 -23.21
C ASN A 458 34.92 32.47 -23.24
N TYR A 459 35.18 31.89 -22.07
CA TYR A 459 35.85 30.59 -21.96
C TYR A 459 34.98 29.62 -21.15
N THR A 460 34.90 28.38 -21.62
CA THR A 460 34.22 27.27 -20.94
C THR A 460 35.18 26.10 -20.75
N ALA A 461 34.92 25.29 -19.72
CA ALA A 461 35.63 24.04 -19.48
C ALA A 461 34.63 23.01 -18.95
N THR A 462 34.93 21.73 -19.16
CA THR A 462 34.12 20.61 -18.68
C THR A 462 34.75 20.05 -17.41
N LEU A 463 33.93 19.90 -16.37
CA LEU A 463 34.26 19.13 -15.17
C LEU A 463 33.67 17.73 -15.32
N THR A 464 34.52 16.74 -15.55
CA THR A 464 34.11 15.34 -15.71
C THR A 464 34.24 14.59 -14.39
N TRP A 465 33.16 13.92 -13.98
CA TRP A 465 33.13 13.02 -12.84
C TRP A 465 33.09 11.57 -13.33
N SER A 466 33.96 10.72 -12.78
CA SER A 466 33.99 9.31 -13.10
C SER A 466 33.92 8.48 -11.82
N LEU A 467 33.08 7.46 -11.83
CA LEU A 467 32.93 6.49 -10.76
C LEU A 467 33.36 5.14 -11.29
N ASP A 468 34.48 4.64 -10.77
CA ASP A 468 35.09 3.40 -11.25
C ASP A 468 35.05 2.34 -10.15
N ASP A 469 34.74 1.11 -10.55
CA ASP A 469 34.90 -0.08 -9.70
C ASP A 469 36.40 -0.28 -9.39
N THR A 470 36.73 -0.51 -8.13
CA THR A 470 38.08 -0.88 -7.73
C THR A 470 38.03 -2.29 -7.13
N PRO A 471 38.61 -3.29 -7.81
CA PRO A 471 38.61 -4.67 -7.33
C PRO A 471 39.36 -4.85 -6.01
#